data_AF-A0A1A9T2M1-F1
#
_entry.id   AF-A0A1A9T2M1-F1
#
_cell.length_a   1.000
_cell.length_b   1.000
_cell.length_c   1.000
_cell.angle_alpha   90.00
_cell.angle_beta   90.00
_cell.angle_gamma   90.00
#
_symmetry.space_group_name_H-M   'P 1'
#
loop_
_entity.id
_entity.type
_entity.pdbx_description
1 polymer ?
#
loop_
_entity_poly.entity_id
_entity_poly.type
_entity_poly.pdbx_seq_one_letter_code
_entity_poly.pdbx_strand_id
1 'polypeptide(L)'
;MIKIRLLLIFLFLMLPMVGKAALTVEIVGGAQQQIPIAIVPFAQNAPIPDAVSQDNISTIIGADLRRSGLFRVLETRGVANQPSTVADVRYAEWASIQAQALTIGTVETLPGNRLKVSFRLLDVLKQNQLAGVEYNITPAQLRITAHKIADIIYEKLTGEKGVFATRISYVSKANGRYSLQVADADGYNPQSVVSSLEPIISPSWSPDGTKLAYVSFEKKKPIIYVQSLVSGQRYVLANFKGNNSAPSWSPDGKRLAIVLTYGANSQIYAIDADGTNLRQLTKSSAIDTEPVWSADASAIYFTSDRGGSPQIYKMSASGGDVKRITFDGAYNVSPRLSNDGKSLAYIRQEQGRFRVALQDLASGQVQVLSDTSLDESPSFAPNNRMILYATSVNRKGTLAAVSTDGRVKQRLNEAIGDVREPAWSPALNN
;
A
#
# COMPACT_ATOMS: atom_id res chain seq x y z
N MET A 1 39.63 66.52 14.71
CA MET A 1 40.75 65.57 14.46
C MET A 1 40.19 64.19 14.21
N ILE A 2 40.58 63.64 13.06
CA ILE A 2 40.26 62.35 12.46
C ILE A 2 40.49 61.18 13.43
N LYS A 3 39.56 60.21 13.50
CA LYS A 3 39.87 58.77 13.54
C LYS A 3 38.75 57.95 12.88
N ILE A 4 38.94 57.68 11.60
CA ILE A 4 38.27 56.62 10.82
C ILE A 4 38.76 55.28 11.38
N ARG A 5 37.85 54.39 11.79
CA ARG A 5 38.16 52.97 12.04
C ARG A 5 37.41 52.13 11.01
N LEU A 6 38.20 51.55 10.13
CA LEU A 6 37.87 50.56 9.12
C LEU A 6 37.29 49.31 9.82
N LEU A 7 36.05 48.92 9.52
CA LEU A 7 35.47 47.63 9.94
C LEU A 7 35.43 46.73 8.71
N LEU A 8 36.29 45.70 8.70
CA LEU A 8 36.33 44.67 7.68
C LEU A 8 35.13 43.73 7.82
N ILE A 9 34.47 43.52 6.69
CA ILE A 9 33.35 42.60 6.46
C ILE A 9 33.84 41.15 6.49
N PHE A 10 33.15 40.29 7.22
CA PHE A 10 33.13 38.84 6.94
C PHE A 10 31.66 38.42 6.76
N LEU A 11 31.18 38.52 5.52
CA LEU A 11 29.86 38.06 5.12
C LEU A 11 29.95 36.55 4.90
N PHE A 12 29.54 35.77 5.91
CA PHE A 12 29.40 34.32 5.77
C PHE A 12 28.15 34.04 4.91
N LEU A 13 28.36 33.83 3.61
CA LEU A 13 27.33 33.30 2.71
C LEU A 13 27.02 31.86 3.13
N MET A 14 25.98 31.69 3.94
CA MET A 14 25.32 30.40 4.15
C MET A 14 24.58 30.02 2.86
N LEU A 15 25.27 29.33 1.96
CA LEU A 15 24.61 28.62 0.87
C LEU A 15 23.71 27.53 1.47
N PRO A 16 22.39 27.52 1.20
CA PRO A 16 21.55 26.40 1.60
C PRO A 16 22.00 25.16 0.80
N MET A 17 22.65 24.22 1.49
CA MET A 17 22.79 22.85 1.01
C MET A 17 21.38 22.26 0.93
N VAL A 18 20.79 22.26 -0.26
CA VAL A 18 19.65 21.39 -0.56
C VAL A 18 20.18 19.96 -0.57
N GLY A 19 20.10 19.30 0.59
CA GLY A 19 20.36 17.88 0.71
C GLY A 19 19.38 17.12 -0.16
N LYS A 20 19.88 16.54 -1.26
CA LYS A 20 19.13 15.63 -2.11
C LYS A 20 18.93 14.34 -1.33
N ALA A 21 17.74 14.15 -0.77
CA ALA A 21 17.32 12.84 -0.27
C ALA A 21 17.13 11.92 -1.48
N ALA A 22 18.11 11.08 -1.78
CA ALA A 22 17.94 9.98 -2.71
C ALA A 22 17.13 8.88 -2.01
N LEU A 23 16.12 8.32 -2.69
CA LEU A 23 15.41 7.13 -2.21
C LEU A 23 16.42 6.03 -1.89
N THR A 24 16.43 5.60 -0.65
CA THR A 24 17.09 4.35 -0.24
C THR A 24 16.00 3.40 0.19
N VAL A 25 15.52 2.60 -0.76
CA VAL A 25 14.74 1.40 -0.45
C VAL A 25 15.74 0.33 -0.04
N GLU A 26 15.84 0.06 1.26
CA GLU A 26 16.64 -1.05 1.77
C GLU A 26 15.83 -2.34 1.61
N ILE A 27 16.17 -3.14 0.60
CA ILE A 27 15.60 -4.48 0.42
C ILE A 27 16.44 -5.44 1.26
N VAL A 28 15.88 -5.93 2.37
CA VAL A 28 16.53 -6.92 3.22
C VAL A 28 15.96 -8.30 2.88
N GLY A 29 16.77 -9.12 2.21
CA GLY A 29 16.46 -10.50 1.84
C GLY A 29 16.12 -10.69 0.35
N GLY A 30 16.69 -11.76 -0.24
CA GLY A 30 16.44 -12.15 -1.63
C GLY A 30 17.16 -13.47 -1.94
N ALA A 31 16.43 -14.59 -1.95
CA ALA A 31 16.96 -15.91 -2.28
C ALA A 31 15.97 -16.73 -3.12
N GLN A 32 15.39 -16.10 -4.16
CA GLN A 32 14.73 -16.80 -5.26
C GLN A 32 15.46 -16.44 -6.57
N GLN A 33 15.36 -17.30 -7.58
CA GLN A 33 15.89 -17.02 -8.92
C GLN A 33 15.10 -15.84 -9.52
N GLN A 34 15.61 -14.63 -9.31
CA GLN A 34 15.01 -13.41 -9.85
C GLN A 34 15.05 -13.41 -11.37
N ILE A 35 13.99 -12.92 -12.02
CA ILE A 35 13.90 -12.77 -13.46
C ILE A 35 14.79 -11.58 -13.87
N PRO A 36 15.90 -11.79 -14.61
CA PRO A 36 16.74 -10.70 -15.07
C PRO A 36 16.05 -9.94 -16.20
N ILE A 37 15.80 -8.66 -16.00
CA ILE A 37 15.12 -7.81 -16.97
C ILE A 37 15.95 -6.56 -17.25
N ALA A 38 16.16 -6.26 -18.53
CA ALA A 38 16.74 -5.01 -18.97
C ALA A 38 15.62 -4.00 -19.26
N ILE A 39 15.74 -2.78 -18.73
CA ILE A 39 14.80 -1.69 -18.98
C ILE A 39 15.58 -0.57 -19.63
N VAL A 40 15.38 -0.41 -20.94
CA VAL A 40 15.98 0.68 -21.70
C VAL A 40 15.30 1.99 -21.28
N PRO A 41 16.06 3.08 -21.05
CA PRO A 41 15.48 4.40 -20.88
C PRO A 41 14.58 4.73 -22.06
N PHE A 42 13.29 5.01 -21.81
CA PHE A 42 12.36 5.31 -22.90
C PHE A 42 12.85 6.55 -23.65
N ALA A 43 12.92 6.46 -24.98
CA ALA A 43 13.38 7.56 -25.80
C ALA A 43 12.37 8.71 -25.72
N GLN A 44 12.89 9.93 -25.56
CA GLN A 44 12.09 11.15 -25.44
C GLN A 44 12.39 12.07 -26.62
N ASN A 45 11.36 12.55 -27.30
CA ASN A 45 11.52 13.50 -28.41
C ASN A 45 11.68 14.96 -27.94
N ALA A 46 11.20 15.27 -26.74
CA ALA A 46 11.27 16.57 -26.11
C ALA A 46 11.15 16.42 -24.57
N PRO A 47 11.57 17.43 -23.79
CA PRO A 47 11.27 17.47 -22.36
C PRO A 47 9.76 17.39 -22.08
N ILE A 48 9.40 16.68 -21.01
CA ILE A 48 7.99 16.58 -20.57
C ILE A 48 7.62 17.88 -19.84
N PRO A 49 6.58 18.62 -20.31
CA PRO A 49 6.10 19.81 -19.62
C PRO A 49 5.60 19.47 -18.20
N ASP A 50 5.80 20.40 -17.26
CA ASP A 50 5.31 20.29 -15.87
C ASP A 50 5.70 18.98 -15.16
N ALA A 51 6.88 18.42 -15.47
CA ALA A 51 7.36 17.19 -14.85
C ALA A 51 7.48 17.37 -13.32
N VAL A 52 6.51 16.82 -12.59
CA VAL A 52 6.40 16.88 -11.12
C VAL A 52 7.51 16.05 -10.44
N SER A 53 8.04 15.03 -11.13
CA SER A 53 9.13 14.18 -10.65
C SER A 53 10.34 14.21 -11.59
N GLN A 54 11.55 14.13 -11.03
CA GLN A 54 12.76 13.82 -11.81
C GLN A 54 12.77 12.36 -12.31
N ASP A 55 11.89 11.52 -11.79
CA ASP A 55 11.75 10.12 -12.20
C ASP A 55 11.05 10.02 -13.56
N ASN A 56 11.71 9.34 -14.49
CA ASN A 56 11.15 8.98 -15.79
C ASN A 56 10.46 7.61 -15.73
N ILE A 57 9.67 7.27 -16.77
CA ILE A 57 8.89 6.03 -16.85
C ILE A 57 9.75 4.78 -16.58
N SER A 58 10.94 4.68 -17.19
CA SER A 58 11.82 3.52 -17.02
C SER A 58 12.31 3.37 -15.57
N THR A 59 12.62 4.47 -14.89
CA THR A 59 13.01 4.45 -13.47
C THR A 59 11.88 3.94 -12.59
N ILE A 60 10.64 4.39 -12.82
CA ILE A 60 9.46 3.97 -12.06
C ILE A 60 9.20 2.47 -12.27
N ILE A 61 9.17 2.00 -13.53
CA ILE A 61 9.00 0.57 -13.85
C ILE A 61 10.09 -0.26 -13.16
N GLY A 62 11.35 0.18 -13.24
CA GLY A 62 12.46 -0.52 -12.60
C GLY A 62 12.33 -0.56 -11.07
N ALA A 63 11.87 0.53 -10.45
CA ALA A 63 11.62 0.57 -9.01
C ALA A 63 10.49 -0.40 -8.61
N ASP A 64 9.38 -0.41 -9.34
CA ASP A 64 8.24 -1.30 -9.13
C ASP A 64 8.65 -2.77 -9.16
N LEU A 65 9.31 -3.18 -10.24
CA LEU A 65 9.73 -4.56 -10.43
C LEU A 65 10.75 -5.01 -9.38
N ARG A 66 11.72 -4.14 -9.02
CA ARG A 66 12.66 -4.42 -7.91
C ARG A 66 11.94 -4.59 -6.58
N ARG A 67 10.96 -3.72 -6.29
CA ARG A 67 10.16 -3.79 -5.06
C ARG A 67 9.34 -5.07 -4.98
N SER A 68 8.97 -5.72 -6.07
CA SER A 68 8.34 -7.04 -5.95
C SER A 68 9.26 -8.14 -5.42
N GLY A 69 10.59 -7.94 -5.50
CA GLY A 69 11.62 -8.92 -5.17
C GLY A 69 11.78 -10.07 -6.17
N LEU A 70 10.90 -10.19 -7.17
CA LEU A 70 10.94 -11.23 -8.20
C LEU A 70 11.84 -10.87 -9.40
N PHE A 71 12.25 -9.62 -9.53
CA PHE A 71 13.02 -9.14 -10.69
C PHE A 71 14.39 -8.63 -10.30
N ARG A 72 15.37 -8.96 -11.14
CA ARG A 72 16.70 -8.36 -11.11
C ARG A 72 16.81 -7.39 -12.28
N VAL A 73 16.54 -6.12 -12.01
CA VAL A 73 16.63 -5.07 -13.04
C VAL A 73 18.10 -4.77 -13.34
N LEU A 74 18.50 -5.08 -14.57
CA LEU A 74 19.88 -4.99 -15.05
C LEU A 74 20.29 -3.55 -15.37
N GLU A 75 21.58 -3.24 -15.20
CA GLU A 75 22.17 -1.97 -15.62
C GLU A 75 22.32 -1.95 -17.15
N THR A 76 21.74 -0.95 -17.80
CA THR A 76 21.67 -0.89 -19.26
C THR A 76 22.64 0.10 -19.87
N ARG A 77 23.16 1.08 -19.12
CA ARG A 77 24.01 2.17 -19.69
C ARG A 77 25.29 1.69 -20.37
N GLY A 78 25.78 0.51 -20.01
CA GLY A 78 26.98 -0.09 -20.61
C GLY A 78 26.74 -0.83 -21.94
N VAL A 79 25.49 -1.00 -22.36
CA VAL A 79 25.14 -1.68 -23.61
C VAL A 79 25.12 -0.67 -24.75
N ALA A 80 25.83 -0.97 -25.85
CA ALA A 80 25.96 -0.06 -26.99
C ALA A 80 24.63 0.13 -27.75
N ASN A 81 23.87 -0.95 -27.96
CA ASN A 81 22.52 -0.87 -28.49
C ASN A 81 21.55 -0.34 -27.43
N GLN A 82 20.95 0.84 -27.64
CA GLN A 82 19.87 1.41 -26.82
C GLN A 82 18.62 1.61 -27.70
N PRO A 83 17.92 0.52 -28.06
CA PRO A 83 16.84 0.56 -29.03
C PRO A 83 15.57 1.19 -28.44
N SER A 84 14.88 2.00 -29.23
CA SER A 84 13.54 2.51 -28.91
C SER A 84 12.43 1.79 -29.69
N THR A 85 12.79 1.07 -30.76
CA THR A 85 11.88 0.26 -31.58
C THR A 85 12.36 -1.19 -31.66
N VAL A 86 11.44 -2.12 -31.95
CA VAL A 86 11.76 -3.56 -32.04
C VAL A 86 12.75 -3.86 -33.17
N ALA A 87 12.69 -3.11 -34.27
CA ALA A 87 13.56 -3.31 -35.43
C ALA A 87 15.04 -3.03 -35.12
N ASP A 88 15.31 -2.16 -34.14
CA ASP A 88 16.67 -1.77 -33.75
C ASP A 88 17.29 -2.71 -32.71
N VAL A 89 16.55 -3.70 -32.22
CA VAL A 89 16.98 -4.56 -31.11
C VAL A 89 18.03 -5.57 -31.58
N ARG A 90 19.19 -5.53 -30.92
CA ARG A 90 20.25 -6.53 -31.10
C ARG A 90 20.22 -7.52 -29.94
N TYR A 91 19.39 -8.55 -30.06
CA TYR A 91 19.12 -9.53 -28.98
C TYR A 91 20.38 -10.15 -28.36
N ALA A 92 21.43 -10.41 -29.16
CA ALA A 92 22.69 -10.97 -28.67
C ALA A 92 23.39 -10.06 -27.64
N GLU A 93 23.31 -8.74 -27.79
CA GLU A 93 23.91 -7.80 -26.83
C GLU A 93 23.20 -7.87 -25.47
N TRP A 94 21.87 -8.01 -25.47
CA TRP A 94 21.06 -8.15 -24.26
C TRP A 94 21.22 -9.51 -23.59
N ALA A 95 21.31 -10.58 -24.38
CA ALA A 95 21.60 -11.92 -23.88
C ALA A 95 22.96 -11.99 -23.19
N SER A 96 23.96 -11.21 -23.66
CA SER A 96 25.31 -11.18 -23.08
C SER A 96 25.34 -10.64 -21.63
N ILE A 97 24.41 -9.75 -21.27
CA ILE A 97 24.23 -9.27 -19.90
C ILE A 97 23.20 -10.11 -19.10
N GLN A 98 22.88 -11.30 -19.60
CA GLN A 98 21.93 -12.25 -19.01
C GLN A 98 20.48 -11.76 -18.95
N ALA A 99 20.08 -10.79 -19.78
CA ALA A 99 18.69 -10.37 -19.85
C ALA A 99 17.83 -11.52 -20.39
N GLN A 100 16.78 -11.89 -19.65
CA GLN A 100 15.74 -12.81 -20.15
C GLN A 100 14.60 -12.03 -20.80
N ALA A 101 14.30 -10.84 -20.28
CA ALA A 101 13.33 -9.92 -20.83
C ALA A 101 13.96 -8.54 -21.08
N LEU A 102 13.44 -7.85 -22.10
CA LEU A 102 13.84 -6.50 -22.47
C LEU A 102 12.61 -5.60 -22.61
N THR A 103 12.65 -4.45 -21.95
CA THR A 103 11.63 -3.41 -22.05
C THR A 103 12.20 -2.21 -22.80
N ILE A 104 11.50 -1.79 -23.86
CA ILE A 104 11.81 -0.60 -24.66
C ILE A 104 10.57 0.27 -24.79
N GLY A 105 10.75 1.54 -25.15
CA GLY A 105 9.63 2.42 -25.39
C GLY A 105 10.01 3.85 -25.79
N THR A 106 8.98 4.63 -26.07
CA THR A 106 9.06 6.05 -26.39
C THR A 106 8.09 6.85 -25.53
N VAL A 107 8.44 8.10 -25.26
CA VAL A 107 7.54 9.13 -24.74
C VAL A 107 7.62 10.32 -25.69
N GLU A 108 6.53 10.55 -26.41
CA GLU A 108 6.42 11.62 -27.39
C GLU A 108 5.50 12.72 -26.85
N THR A 109 6.01 13.95 -26.79
CA THR A 109 5.17 15.12 -26.49
C THR A 109 4.31 15.46 -27.70
N LEU A 110 3.00 15.56 -27.50
CA LEU A 110 1.99 15.89 -28.49
C LEU A 110 1.37 17.28 -28.23
N PRO A 111 0.75 17.91 -29.25
CA PRO A 111 -0.03 19.14 -29.04
C PRO A 111 -1.12 18.99 -27.98
N GLY A 112 -1.46 20.09 -27.29
CA GLY A 112 -2.52 20.11 -26.27
C GLY A 112 -2.13 19.55 -24.90
N ASN A 113 -0.85 19.61 -24.53
CA ASN A 113 -0.30 19.07 -23.27
C ASN A 113 -0.61 17.58 -23.08
N ARG A 114 -0.37 16.80 -24.15
CA ARG A 114 -0.57 15.35 -24.17
C ARG A 114 0.75 14.65 -24.40
N LEU A 115 0.87 13.43 -23.91
CA LEU A 115 1.99 12.53 -24.16
C LEU A 115 1.47 11.26 -24.83
N LYS A 116 2.20 10.77 -25.83
CA LYS A 116 2.07 9.40 -26.34
C LYS A 116 3.18 8.55 -25.74
N VAL A 117 2.80 7.57 -24.93
CA VAL A 117 3.73 6.58 -24.35
C VAL A 117 3.58 5.28 -25.09
N SER A 118 4.64 4.81 -25.74
CA SER A 118 4.68 3.51 -26.42
C SER A 118 5.60 2.58 -25.66
N PHE A 119 5.14 1.38 -25.35
CA PHE A 119 5.90 0.36 -24.62
C PHE A 119 5.90 -0.96 -25.38
N ARG A 120 7.03 -1.68 -25.36
CA ARG A 120 7.14 -3.08 -25.81
C ARG A 120 7.93 -3.89 -24.78
N LEU A 121 7.46 -5.10 -24.52
CA LEU A 121 8.16 -6.14 -23.75
C LEU A 121 8.55 -7.26 -24.70
N LEU A 122 9.82 -7.64 -24.66
CA LEU A 122 10.43 -8.62 -25.54
C LEU A 122 11.03 -9.77 -24.72
N ASP A 123 10.89 -10.99 -25.22
CA ASP A 123 11.66 -12.16 -24.78
C ASP A 123 13.01 -12.12 -25.51
N VAL A 124 14.10 -12.03 -24.74
CA VAL A 124 15.44 -11.88 -25.32
C VAL A 124 15.92 -13.19 -25.96
N LEU A 125 15.53 -14.32 -25.40
CA LEU A 125 16.01 -15.64 -25.82
C LEU A 125 15.19 -16.15 -27.02
N LYS A 126 13.87 -15.98 -26.98
CA LYS A 126 12.97 -16.36 -28.07
C LYS A 126 12.87 -15.31 -29.18
N GLN A 127 13.41 -14.11 -28.93
CA GLN A 127 13.44 -13.00 -29.88
C GLN A 127 12.04 -12.62 -30.40
N ASN A 128 11.05 -12.62 -29.51
CA ASN A 128 9.69 -12.27 -29.85
C ASN A 128 9.09 -11.24 -28.88
N GLN A 129 8.03 -10.58 -29.30
CA GLN A 129 7.32 -9.62 -28.48
C GLN A 129 6.28 -10.32 -27.60
N LEU A 130 6.36 -10.09 -26.29
CA LEU A 130 5.43 -10.63 -25.28
C LEU A 130 4.24 -9.70 -25.04
N ALA A 131 4.47 -8.38 -25.09
CA ALA A 131 3.43 -7.37 -24.93
C ALA A 131 3.81 -6.05 -25.60
N GLY A 132 2.79 -5.24 -25.92
CA GLY A 132 2.99 -3.88 -26.41
C GLY A 132 1.70 -3.07 -26.25
N VAL A 133 1.83 -1.84 -25.75
CA VAL A 133 0.70 -0.94 -25.53
C VAL A 133 1.12 0.49 -25.89
N GLU A 134 0.15 1.29 -26.32
CA GLU A 134 0.28 2.72 -26.53
C GLU A 134 -0.76 3.46 -25.69
N TYR A 135 -0.33 4.51 -24.99
CA TYR A 135 -1.18 5.33 -24.16
C TYR A 135 -1.13 6.78 -24.64
N ASN A 136 -2.30 7.41 -24.73
CA ASN A 136 -2.41 8.86 -24.87
C ASN A 136 -2.83 9.44 -23.53
N ILE A 137 -1.95 10.20 -22.88
CA ILE A 137 -2.10 10.64 -21.49
C ILE A 137 -1.81 12.12 -21.31
N THR A 138 -2.11 12.67 -20.15
CA THR A 138 -1.56 13.96 -19.70
C THR A 138 -0.26 13.75 -18.92
N PRO A 139 0.61 14.77 -18.76
CA PRO A 139 1.81 14.66 -17.92
C PRO A 139 1.52 14.18 -16.49
N ALA A 140 0.40 14.61 -15.89
CA ALA A 140 -0.03 14.17 -14.56
C ALA A 140 -0.31 12.66 -14.46
N GLN A 141 -0.59 12.00 -15.58
CA GLN A 141 -0.87 10.56 -15.64
C GLN A 141 0.38 9.71 -15.93
N LEU A 142 1.56 10.33 -16.10
CA LEU A 142 2.78 9.63 -16.46
C LEU A 142 3.16 8.54 -15.45
N ARG A 143 3.10 8.87 -14.16
CA ARG A 143 3.48 7.93 -13.09
C ARG A 143 2.55 6.73 -13.03
N ILE A 144 1.23 6.96 -12.99
CA ILE A 144 0.26 5.86 -13.00
C ILE A 144 0.36 5.00 -14.26
N THR A 145 0.75 5.59 -15.39
CA THR A 145 1.01 4.83 -16.63
C THR A 145 2.24 3.95 -16.52
N ALA A 146 3.32 4.44 -15.91
CA ALA A 146 4.52 3.64 -15.63
C ALA A 146 4.19 2.45 -14.72
N HIS A 147 3.40 2.66 -13.66
CA HIS A 147 2.92 1.58 -12.80
C HIS A 147 2.08 0.54 -13.56
N LYS A 148 1.18 0.97 -14.44
CA LYS A 148 0.41 0.06 -15.31
C LYS A 148 1.30 -0.75 -16.25
N ILE A 149 2.37 -0.15 -16.80
CA ILE A 149 3.35 -0.87 -17.61
C ILE A 149 4.08 -1.91 -16.75
N ALA A 150 4.49 -1.55 -15.54
CA ALA A 150 5.10 -2.50 -14.61
C ALA A 150 4.15 -3.67 -14.27
N ASP A 151 2.85 -3.41 -14.10
CA ASP A 151 1.84 -4.44 -13.86
C ASP A 151 1.74 -5.42 -15.05
N ILE A 152 1.77 -4.90 -16.28
CA ILE A 152 1.78 -5.73 -17.50
C ILE A 152 3.05 -6.60 -17.57
N ILE A 153 4.23 -6.01 -17.29
CA ILE A 153 5.49 -6.74 -17.30
C ILE A 153 5.46 -7.85 -16.26
N TYR A 154 5.01 -7.53 -15.05
CA TYR A 154 4.87 -8.48 -13.95
C TYR A 154 3.95 -9.63 -14.36
N GLU A 155 2.75 -9.34 -14.83
CA GLU A 155 1.78 -10.37 -15.21
C GLU A 155 2.26 -11.25 -16.36
N LYS A 156 2.91 -10.68 -17.38
CA LYS A 156 3.44 -11.46 -18.50
C LYS A 156 4.57 -12.39 -18.11
N LEU A 157 5.39 -12.03 -17.12
CA LEU A 157 6.57 -12.80 -16.73
C LEU A 157 6.32 -13.73 -15.53
N THR A 158 5.30 -13.47 -14.70
CA THR A 158 4.98 -14.27 -13.51
C THR A 158 3.68 -15.06 -13.65
N GLY A 159 2.77 -14.63 -14.53
CA GLY A 159 1.41 -15.16 -14.63
C GLY A 159 0.44 -14.60 -13.57
N GLU A 160 0.88 -13.65 -12.75
CA GLU A 160 0.09 -13.08 -11.66
C GLU A 160 -0.16 -11.59 -11.87
N LYS A 161 -1.30 -11.07 -11.40
CA LYS A 161 -1.59 -9.64 -11.54
C LYS A 161 -0.62 -8.79 -10.71
N GLY A 162 -0.07 -7.76 -11.35
CA GLY A 162 0.66 -6.70 -10.67
C GLY A 162 -0.26 -5.84 -9.78
N VAL A 163 0.35 -5.14 -8.82
CA VAL A 163 -0.34 -4.25 -7.86
C VAL A 163 0.31 -2.87 -7.78
N PHE A 164 1.17 -2.50 -8.73
CA PHE A 164 1.91 -1.25 -8.68
C PHE A 164 1.01 -0.04 -8.96
N ALA A 165 -0.01 -0.20 -9.81
CA ALA A 165 -0.98 0.86 -10.08
C ALA A 165 -2.10 0.99 -9.02
N THR A 166 -1.98 0.29 -7.89
CA THR A 166 -2.92 0.40 -6.77
C THR A 166 -2.57 1.58 -5.86
N ARG A 167 -3.35 1.77 -4.78
CA ARG A 167 -3.16 2.85 -3.82
C ARG A 167 -3.04 2.30 -2.41
N ILE A 168 -2.53 3.12 -1.51
CA ILE A 168 -2.54 2.88 -0.07
C ILE A 168 -3.19 4.05 0.63
N SER A 169 -3.89 3.78 1.73
CA SER A 169 -4.30 4.81 2.69
C SER A 169 -3.51 4.65 3.98
N TYR A 170 -3.28 5.75 4.68
CA TYR A 170 -2.67 5.73 6.00
C TYR A 170 -3.05 7.01 6.76
N VAL A 171 -2.93 6.99 8.08
CA VAL A 171 -3.08 8.19 8.91
C VAL A 171 -1.69 8.78 9.16
N SER A 172 -1.52 10.06 8.85
CA SER A 172 -0.31 10.82 9.18
C SER A 172 -0.59 11.83 10.28
N LYS A 173 0.31 11.96 11.25
CA LYS A 173 0.31 13.04 12.23
C LYS A 173 1.51 13.95 12.02
N ALA A 174 1.25 15.20 11.64
CA ALA A 174 2.27 16.23 11.45
C ALA A 174 1.74 17.57 11.95
N ASN A 175 2.61 18.36 12.59
CA ASN A 175 2.27 19.72 13.05
C ASN A 175 0.97 19.78 13.89
N GLY A 176 0.76 18.78 14.76
CA GLY A 176 -0.43 18.69 15.62
C GLY A 176 -1.72 18.31 14.90
N ARG A 177 -1.67 17.96 13.62
CA ARG A 177 -2.84 17.60 12.80
C ARG A 177 -2.77 16.14 12.36
N TYR A 178 -3.91 15.46 12.43
CA TYR A 178 -4.11 14.12 11.87
C TYR A 178 -4.71 14.26 10.48
N SER A 179 -4.19 13.51 9.52
CA SER A 179 -4.68 13.50 8.15
C SER A 179 -4.80 12.06 7.67
N LEU A 180 -5.96 11.71 7.12
CA LEU A 180 -6.12 10.48 6.36
C LEU A 180 -5.62 10.75 4.94
N GLN A 181 -4.52 10.10 4.58
CA GLN A 181 -3.86 10.23 3.29
C GLN A 181 -4.24 9.07 2.39
N VAL A 182 -4.26 9.32 1.08
CA VAL A 182 -4.25 8.31 0.02
C VAL A 182 -3.07 8.60 -0.90
N ALA A 183 -2.23 7.60 -1.14
CA ALA A 183 -1.04 7.69 -1.97
C ALA A 183 -1.01 6.53 -2.99
N ASP A 184 -0.12 6.63 -3.97
CA ASP A 184 0.22 5.50 -4.83
C ASP A 184 0.82 4.34 -3.99
N ALA A 185 0.80 3.12 -4.51
CA ALA A 185 1.22 1.92 -3.75
C ALA A 185 2.66 1.98 -3.20
N ASP A 186 3.50 2.85 -3.76
CA ASP A 186 4.86 3.09 -3.34
C ASP A 186 5.06 4.32 -2.45
N GLY A 187 3.97 4.98 -2.06
CA GLY A 187 3.96 6.11 -1.12
C GLY A 187 4.01 7.48 -1.78
N TYR A 188 4.17 7.56 -3.10
CA TYR A 188 4.20 8.84 -3.81
C TYR A 188 2.80 9.45 -3.99
N ASN A 189 2.77 10.72 -4.37
CA ASN A 189 1.55 11.50 -4.63
C ASN A 189 0.51 11.49 -3.50
N PRO A 190 0.90 11.64 -2.22
CA PRO A 190 -0.06 11.61 -1.12
C PRO A 190 -1.07 12.75 -1.21
N GLN A 191 -2.35 12.41 -1.11
CA GLN A 191 -3.50 13.32 -1.10
C GLN A 191 -4.26 13.20 0.22
N SER A 192 -4.53 14.33 0.87
CA SER A 192 -5.33 14.36 2.09
C SER A 192 -6.81 14.21 1.77
N VAL A 193 -7.41 13.10 2.20
CA VAL A 193 -8.85 12.85 2.12
C VAL A 193 -9.61 13.70 3.14
N VAL A 194 -9.11 13.75 4.37
CA VAL A 194 -9.66 14.55 5.47
C VAL A 194 -8.55 14.87 6.46
N SER A 195 -8.63 16.03 7.12
CA SER A 195 -7.67 16.41 8.15
C SER A 195 -8.34 17.07 9.35
N SER A 196 -7.93 16.68 10.55
CA SER A 196 -8.54 17.06 11.83
C SER A 196 -7.46 17.37 12.88
N LEU A 197 -7.78 18.23 13.85
CA LEU A 197 -6.94 18.44 15.05
C LEU A 197 -7.06 17.26 16.03
N GLU A 198 -8.18 16.55 15.97
CA GLU A 198 -8.45 15.33 16.73
C GLU A 198 -8.13 14.08 15.91
N PRO A 199 -7.87 12.92 16.54
CA PRO A 199 -7.51 11.69 15.86
C PRO A 199 -8.49 11.26 14.75
N ILE A 200 -7.92 10.66 13.70
CA ILE A 200 -8.62 9.89 12.67
C ILE A 200 -8.01 8.50 12.73
N ILE A 201 -8.85 7.45 12.81
CA ILE A 201 -8.37 6.07 12.92
C ILE A 201 -9.18 5.07 12.09
N SER A 202 -8.63 3.87 11.94
CA SER A 202 -9.21 2.67 11.34
C SER A 202 -9.77 2.91 9.93
N PRO A 203 -8.97 3.42 8.97
CA PRO A 203 -9.43 3.55 7.59
C PRO A 203 -9.70 2.17 6.97
N SER A 204 -10.82 2.05 6.24
CA SER A 204 -11.19 0.85 5.50
C SER A 204 -11.69 1.23 4.11
N TRP A 205 -11.07 0.64 3.09
CA TRP A 205 -11.50 0.76 1.70
C TRP A 205 -12.82 0.04 1.47
N SER A 206 -13.70 0.68 0.71
CA SER A 206 -14.79 -0.01 0.02
C SER A 206 -14.22 -0.96 -1.05
N PRO A 207 -14.92 -2.07 -1.38
CA PRO A 207 -14.39 -3.08 -2.31
C PRO A 207 -14.15 -2.56 -3.73
N ASP A 208 -14.85 -1.50 -4.14
CA ASP A 208 -14.68 -0.83 -5.43
C ASP A 208 -13.55 0.22 -5.43
N GLY A 209 -12.93 0.48 -4.28
CA GLY A 209 -11.84 1.44 -4.12
C GLY A 209 -12.29 2.91 -4.20
N THR A 210 -13.59 3.21 -4.24
CA THR A 210 -14.08 4.59 -4.46
C THR A 210 -14.39 5.35 -3.17
N LYS A 211 -14.48 4.65 -2.03
CA LYS A 211 -14.81 5.22 -0.72
C LYS A 211 -13.88 4.70 0.37
N LEU A 212 -13.68 5.52 1.39
CA LEU A 212 -13.08 5.14 2.67
C LEU A 212 -14.11 5.30 3.80
N ALA A 213 -14.22 4.28 4.63
CA ALA A 213 -14.82 4.39 5.95
C ALA A 213 -13.71 4.65 6.97
N TYR A 214 -13.96 5.49 7.98
CA TYR A 214 -12.98 5.78 9.03
C TYR A 214 -13.68 6.34 10.27
N VAL A 215 -12.98 6.31 11.41
CA VAL A 215 -13.42 6.93 12.66
C VAL A 215 -12.79 8.32 12.76
N SER A 216 -13.59 9.34 13.06
CA SER A 216 -13.10 10.68 13.35
C SER A 216 -13.54 11.13 14.74
N PHE A 217 -12.59 11.72 15.47
CA PHE A 217 -12.80 12.33 16.78
C PHE A 217 -13.02 13.85 16.70
N GLU A 218 -13.24 14.43 15.50
CA GLU A 218 -13.38 15.88 15.30
C GLU A 218 -14.49 16.55 16.13
N LYS A 219 -15.46 15.75 16.60
CA LYS A 219 -16.56 16.18 17.51
C LYS A 219 -16.30 15.81 18.98
N LYS A 220 -15.05 15.50 19.34
CA LYS A 220 -14.62 15.00 20.67
C LYS A 220 -15.34 13.71 21.10
N LYS A 221 -15.88 12.98 20.13
CA LYS A 221 -16.47 11.65 20.27
C LYS A 221 -16.17 10.83 19.01
N PRO A 222 -16.01 9.51 19.11
CA PRO A 222 -15.74 8.65 17.97
C PRO A 222 -17.00 8.49 17.10
N ILE A 223 -16.94 8.96 15.86
CA ILE A 223 -18.02 8.84 14.86
C ILE A 223 -17.44 8.14 13.63
N ILE A 224 -18.18 7.18 13.09
CA ILE A 224 -17.81 6.52 11.83
C ILE A 224 -18.39 7.33 10.68
N TYR A 225 -17.50 7.71 9.75
CA TYR A 225 -17.85 8.38 8.52
C TYR A 225 -17.53 7.50 7.32
N VAL A 226 -18.25 7.72 6.23
CA VAL A 226 -17.89 7.23 4.90
C VAL A 226 -17.70 8.44 4.00
N GLN A 227 -16.61 8.44 3.23
CA GLN A 227 -16.26 9.51 2.31
C GLN A 227 -15.92 8.97 0.92
N SER A 228 -16.50 9.59 -0.10
CA SER A 228 -16.19 9.37 -1.51
C SER A 228 -14.85 9.99 -1.86
N LEU A 229 -13.97 9.22 -2.47
CA LEU A 229 -12.69 9.68 -3.01
C LEU A 229 -12.84 10.37 -4.36
N VAL A 230 -13.98 10.19 -5.04
CA VAL A 230 -14.27 10.79 -6.35
C VAL A 230 -14.88 12.18 -6.19
N SER A 231 -15.91 12.30 -5.34
CA SER A 231 -16.67 13.55 -5.16
C SER A 231 -16.27 14.33 -3.92
N GLY A 232 -15.50 13.73 -3.00
CA GLY A 232 -15.21 14.30 -1.69
C GLY A 232 -16.39 14.31 -0.71
N GLN A 233 -17.59 13.91 -1.14
CA GLN A 233 -18.78 13.88 -0.29
C GLN A 233 -18.61 12.91 0.88
N ARG A 234 -19.06 13.33 2.06
CA ARG A 234 -18.91 12.63 3.33
C ARG A 234 -20.25 12.57 4.06
N TYR A 235 -20.58 11.41 4.63
CA TYR A 235 -21.76 11.24 5.49
C TYR A 235 -21.41 10.47 6.77
N VAL A 236 -22.27 10.61 7.79
CA VAL A 236 -22.17 9.87 9.05
C VAL A 236 -22.77 8.49 8.85
N LEU A 237 -21.99 7.44 9.06
CA LEU A 237 -22.47 6.06 9.03
C LEU A 237 -23.01 5.64 10.41
N ALA A 238 -22.27 5.93 11.47
CA ALA A 238 -22.63 5.54 12.83
C ALA A 238 -22.19 6.58 13.86
N ASN A 239 -23.14 6.97 14.73
CA ASN A 239 -22.97 7.95 15.80
C ASN A 239 -23.85 7.57 17.00
N PHE A 240 -23.71 6.33 17.46
CA PHE A 240 -24.43 5.81 18.61
C PHE A 240 -23.73 6.21 19.91
N LYS A 241 -24.43 6.06 21.04
CA LYS A 241 -23.85 6.28 22.38
C LYS A 241 -22.68 5.31 22.61
N GLY A 242 -21.59 5.82 23.20
CA GLY A 242 -20.38 5.04 23.47
C GLY A 242 -19.35 5.17 22.35
N ASN A 243 -18.49 4.17 22.22
CA ASN A 243 -17.49 4.10 21.17
C ASN A 243 -18.11 3.56 19.87
N ASN A 244 -17.72 4.14 18.73
CA ASN A 244 -18.09 3.69 17.38
C ASN A 244 -16.78 3.51 16.60
N SER A 245 -16.39 2.27 16.29
CA SER A 245 -15.04 2.01 15.79
C SER A 245 -14.93 0.84 14.81
N ALA A 246 -13.73 0.66 14.27
CA ALA A 246 -13.31 -0.46 13.42
C ALA A 246 -14.29 -0.82 12.28
N PRO A 247 -14.60 0.13 11.39
CA PRO A 247 -15.42 -0.17 10.22
C PRO A 247 -14.71 -1.16 9.29
N SER A 248 -15.44 -2.13 8.77
CA SER A 248 -14.95 -3.06 7.74
C SER A 248 -16.05 -3.35 6.73
N TRP A 249 -15.77 -3.05 5.47
CA TRP A 249 -16.72 -3.27 4.38
C TRP A 249 -16.91 -4.76 4.08
N SER A 250 -18.16 -5.15 3.80
CA SER A 250 -18.44 -6.43 3.16
C SER A 250 -17.91 -6.43 1.72
N PRO A 251 -17.49 -7.56 1.16
CA PRO A 251 -16.93 -7.65 -0.20
C PRO A 251 -17.88 -7.19 -1.30
N ASP A 252 -19.20 -7.25 -1.06
CA ASP A 252 -20.22 -6.76 -1.99
C ASP A 252 -20.51 -5.25 -1.87
N GLY A 253 -19.88 -4.57 -0.91
CA GLY A 253 -20.03 -3.14 -0.66
C GLY A 253 -21.37 -2.72 -0.04
N LYS A 254 -22.27 -3.66 0.28
CA LYS A 254 -23.62 -3.34 0.76
C LYS A 254 -23.68 -3.07 2.25
N ARG A 255 -22.72 -3.59 3.02
CA ARG A 255 -22.72 -3.52 4.49
C ARG A 255 -21.34 -3.20 5.03
N LEU A 256 -21.33 -2.76 6.28
CA LEU A 256 -20.13 -2.69 7.09
C LEU A 256 -20.33 -3.49 8.38
N ALA A 257 -19.29 -4.17 8.82
CA ALA A 257 -19.15 -4.55 10.21
C ALA A 257 -18.55 -3.37 10.99
N ILE A 258 -19.09 -3.07 12.15
CA ILE A 258 -18.64 -1.99 13.04
C ILE A 258 -18.62 -2.49 14.48
N VAL A 259 -17.89 -1.78 15.34
CA VAL A 259 -17.81 -2.06 16.78
C VAL A 259 -18.50 -0.95 17.57
N LEU A 260 -19.46 -1.34 18.41
CA LEU A 260 -20.18 -0.43 19.31
C LEU A 260 -20.03 -0.86 20.77
N THR A 261 -19.99 0.11 21.70
CA THR A 261 -20.02 -0.14 23.16
C THR A 261 -21.35 0.29 23.79
N TYR A 262 -22.46 0.18 23.04
CA TYR A 262 -23.78 0.68 23.45
C TYR A 262 -24.28 0.08 24.79
N GLY A 263 -23.98 -1.20 25.06
CA GLY A 263 -24.48 -1.93 26.23
C GLY A 263 -23.52 -2.02 27.42
N ALA A 264 -22.20 -2.16 27.18
CA ALA A 264 -21.11 -2.05 28.16
C ALA A 264 -19.76 -2.33 27.47
N ASN A 265 -19.61 -3.55 26.93
CA ASN A 265 -18.40 -4.00 26.25
C ASN A 265 -18.48 -3.76 24.74
N SER A 266 -17.33 -3.78 24.06
CA SER A 266 -17.26 -3.74 22.59
C SER A 266 -17.91 -4.99 22.00
N GLN A 267 -18.90 -4.79 21.14
CA GLN A 267 -19.56 -5.85 20.40
C GLN A 267 -19.63 -5.49 18.91
N ILE A 268 -19.72 -6.51 18.07
CA ILE A 268 -19.73 -6.37 16.62
C ILE A 268 -21.17 -6.27 16.12
N TYR A 269 -21.40 -5.31 15.23
CA TYR A 269 -22.67 -5.07 14.55
C TYR A 269 -22.46 -5.06 13.04
N ALA A 270 -23.47 -5.47 12.28
CA ALA A 270 -23.59 -5.16 10.87
C ALA A 270 -24.49 -3.94 10.69
N ILE A 271 -24.16 -3.08 9.74
CA ILE A 271 -24.97 -1.93 9.33
C ILE A 271 -24.96 -1.87 7.79
N ASP A 272 -26.04 -1.44 7.16
CA ASP A 272 -26.04 -1.20 5.73
C ASP A 272 -25.16 0.02 5.40
N ALA A 273 -24.62 0.07 4.19
CA ALA A 273 -23.67 1.12 3.79
C ALA A 273 -24.28 2.53 3.86
N ASP A 274 -25.60 2.66 3.83
CA ASP A 274 -26.33 3.93 4.00
C ASP A 274 -26.57 4.32 5.47
N GLY A 275 -26.17 3.48 6.43
CA GLY A 275 -26.36 3.69 7.87
C GLY A 275 -27.65 3.09 8.43
N THR A 276 -28.44 2.37 7.63
CA THR A 276 -29.68 1.73 8.08
C THR A 276 -29.46 0.27 8.52
N ASN A 277 -30.52 -0.40 8.98
CA ASN A 277 -30.54 -1.84 9.28
C ASN A 277 -29.43 -2.35 10.23
N LEU A 278 -29.14 -1.58 11.29
CA LEU A 278 -28.20 -1.98 12.33
C LEU A 278 -28.63 -3.30 12.99
N ARG A 279 -27.73 -4.29 12.99
CA ARG A 279 -27.96 -5.62 13.56
C ARG A 279 -26.77 -6.07 14.40
N GLN A 280 -27.02 -6.44 15.66
CA GLN A 280 -25.99 -6.98 16.54
C GLN A 280 -25.60 -8.40 16.10
N LEU A 281 -24.30 -8.69 16.01
CA LEU A 281 -23.76 -10.01 15.60
C LEU A 281 -23.16 -10.78 16.77
N THR A 282 -22.53 -10.09 17.72
CA THR A 282 -21.98 -10.70 18.94
C THR A 282 -22.74 -10.21 20.17
N LYS A 283 -22.92 -11.12 21.13
CA LYS A 283 -23.45 -10.81 22.45
C LYS A 283 -22.68 -11.61 23.50
N SER A 284 -21.66 -10.99 24.08
CA SER A 284 -20.77 -11.62 25.06
C SER A 284 -20.38 -10.62 26.17
N SER A 285 -19.80 -11.14 27.24
CA SER A 285 -19.11 -10.32 28.26
C SER A 285 -17.67 -9.99 27.88
N ALA A 286 -17.20 -10.44 26.71
CA ALA A 286 -15.87 -10.18 26.18
C ALA A 286 -15.84 -8.87 25.39
N ILE A 287 -14.63 -8.39 25.09
CA ILE A 287 -14.39 -7.38 24.06
C ILE A 287 -14.34 -8.11 22.72
N ASP A 288 -15.27 -7.82 21.82
CA ASP A 288 -15.27 -8.29 20.43
C ASP A 288 -15.00 -7.09 19.50
N THR A 289 -13.89 -7.12 18.75
CA THR A 289 -13.40 -5.95 17.99
C THR A 289 -12.64 -6.34 16.71
N GLU A 290 -12.24 -5.35 15.91
CA GLU A 290 -11.48 -5.50 14.66
C GLU A 290 -12.10 -6.52 13.68
N PRO A 291 -13.40 -6.40 13.34
CA PRO A 291 -14.04 -7.32 12.42
C PRO A 291 -13.47 -7.18 11.01
N VAL A 292 -13.33 -8.31 10.31
CA VAL A 292 -12.97 -8.37 8.89
C VAL A 292 -13.80 -9.47 8.22
N TRP A 293 -14.41 -9.12 7.09
CA TRP A 293 -15.18 -10.06 6.29
C TRP A 293 -14.27 -11.04 5.55
N SER A 294 -14.73 -12.27 5.38
CA SER A 294 -14.16 -13.18 4.37
C SER A 294 -14.54 -12.71 2.97
N ALA A 295 -13.69 -13.01 1.97
CA ALA A 295 -13.88 -12.57 0.58
C ALA A 295 -15.19 -13.06 -0.06
N ASP A 296 -15.72 -14.19 0.40
CA ASP A 296 -17.00 -14.77 -0.01
C ASP A 296 -18.22 -14.21 0.78
N ALA A 297 -18.00 -13.23 1.66
CA ALA A 297 -18.99 -12.63 2.56
C ALA A 297 -19.71 -13.61 3.50
N SER A 298 -19.22 -14.85 3.66
CA SER A 298 -19.89 -15.89 4.46
C SER A 298 -19.55 -15.82 5.96
N ALA A 299 -18.41 -15.21 6.31
CA ALA A 299 -17.87 -15.19 7.66
C ALA A 299 -17.26 -13.84 8.04
N ILE A 300 -17.13 -13.62 9.34
CA ILE A 300 -16.40 -12.51 9.93
C ILE A 300 -15.34 -13.06 10.87
N TYR A 301 -14.11 -12.61 10.69
CA TYR A 301 -12.98 -12.83 11.59
C TYR A 301 -12.82 -11.60 12.46
N PHE A 302 -12.49 -11.79 13.74
CA PHE A 302 -12.43 -10.69 14.69
C PHE A 302 -11.55 -11.04 15.89
N THR A 303 -11.08 -10.01 16.59
CA THR A 303 -10.32 -10.14 17.82
C THR A 303 -11.28 -10.25 19.00
N SER A 304 -11.03 -11.20 19.91
CA SER A 304 -11.78 -11.33 21.16
C SER A 304 -10.90 -11.76 22.33
N ASP A 305 -11.19 -11.24 23.52
CA ASP A 305 -10.55 -11.64 24.79
C ASP A 305 -11.34 -12.72 25.55
N ARG A 306 -12.38 -13.31 24.95
CA ARG A 306 -13.23 -14.34 25.58
C ARG A 306 -12.50 -15.57 26.15
N GLY A 307 -11.27 -15.81 25.68
CA GLY A 307 -10.39 -16.89 26.14
C GLY A 307 -9.34 -16.44 27.16
N GLY A 308 -9.45 -15.24 27.72
CA GLY A 308 -8.49 -14.62 28.63
C GLY A 308 -7.64 -13.54 27.96
N SER A 309 -6.80 -13.93 27.00
CA SER A 309 -6.03 -12.97 26.19
C SER A 309 -6.64 -12.75 24.80
N PRO A 310 -6.40 -11.60 24.15
CA PRO A 310 -6.85 -11.33 22.78
C PRO A 310 -6.36 -12.38 21.78
N GLN A 311 -7.32 -12.97 21.08
CA GLN A 311 -7.12 -13.99 20.06
C GLN A 311 -8.08 -13.76 18.90
N ILE A 312 -7.80 -14.38 17.76
CA ILE A 312 -8.66 -14.25 16.57
C ILE A 312 -9.67 -15.38 16.55
N TYR A 313 -10.92 -14.99 16.33
CA TYR A 313 -12.09 -15.85 16.22
C TYR A 313 -12.78 -15.64 14.88
N LYS A 314 -13.64 -16.59 14.52
CA LYS A 314 -14.49 -16.58 13.33
C LYS A 314 -15.92 -16.86 13.74
N MET A 315 -16.86 -16.17 13.09
CA MET A 315 -18.29 -16.47 13.13
C MET A 315 -18.88 -16.38 11.73
N SER A 316 -20.12 -16.87 11.56
CA SER A 316 -20.88 -16.57 10.34
C SER A 316 -21.12 -15.07 10.21
N ALA A 317 -21.19 -14.56 8.97
CA ALA A 317 -21.59 -13.18 8.70
C ALA A 317 -23.01 -12.84 9.22
N SER A 318 -23.85 -13.87 9.44
CA SER A 318 -25.14 -13.70 10.10
C SER A 318 -25.04 -13.61 11.63
N GLY A 319 -23.86 -13.73 12.23
CA GLY A 319 -23.67 -13.97 13.67
C GLY A 319 -23.88 -15.43 14.04
N GLY A 320 -23.89 -15.72 15.35
CA GLY A 320 -24.08 -17.07 15.89
C GLY A 320 -22.82 -17.64 16.53
N ASP A 321 -22.61 -18.95 16.38
CA ASP A 321 -21.51 -19.66 17.03
C ASP A 321 -20.14 -19.12 16.62
N VAL A 322 -19.27 -19.03 17.61
CA VAL A 322 -17.92 -18.46 17.46
C VAL A 322 -16.88 -19.53 17.65
N LYS A 323 -15.95 -19.63 16.69
CA LYS A 323 -14.83 -20.57 16.71
C LYS A 323 -13.51 -19.83 16.81
N ARG A 324 -12.61 -20.27 17.70
CA ARG A 324 -11.24 -19.74 17.79
C ARG A 324 -10.41 -20.20 16.59
N ILE A 325 -9.61 -19.30 16.03
CA ILE A 325 -8.74 -19.54 14.86
C ILE A 325 -7.26 -19.61 15.25
N THR A 326 -6.80 -18.72 16.14
CA THR A 326 -5.39 -18.67 16.55
C THR A 326 -5.17 -19.44 17.85
N PHE A 327 -4.30 -20.44 17.82
CA PHE A 327 -3.90 -21.22 19.00
C PHE A 327 -2.40 -21.10 19.32
N ASP A 328 -1.60 -20.65 18.34
CA ASP A 328 -0.19 -20.33 18.51
C ASP A 328 -0.03 -18.85 18.91
N GLY A 329 0.81 -18.57 19.91
CA GLY A 329 1.06 -17.23 20.43
C GLY A 329 0.07 -16.80 21.53
N ALA A 330 0.59 -16.08 22.53
CA ALA A 330 -0.19 -15.66 23.70
C ALA A 330 -1.14 -14.49 23.43
N TYR A 331 -0.92 -13.71 22.36
CA TYR A 331 -1.68 -12.51 22.02
C TYR A 331 -1.68 -12.31 20.51
N ASN A 332 -2.85 -12.34 19.89
CA ASN A 332 -3.03 -12.25 18.43
C ASN A 332 -4.22 -11.33 18.10
N VAL A 333 -3.99 -10.28 17.33
CA VAL A 333 -4.96 -9.21 17.05
C VAL A 333 -4.85 -8.68 15.62
N SER A 334 -5.73 -7.76 15.24
CA SER A 334 -5.77 -7.10 13.93
C SER A 334 -5.80 -8.09 12.75
N PRO A 335 -6.78 -9.02 12.70
CA PRO A 335 -6.89 -10.02 11.65
C PRO A 335 -7.06 -9.37 10.28
N ARG A 336 -6.47 -9.94 9.24
CA ARG A 336 -6.69 -9.62 7.83
C ARG A 336 -6.65 -10.88 7.00
N LEU A 337 -7.68 -11.13 6.21
CA LEU A 337 -7.66 -12.25 5.27
C LEU A 337 -7.01 -11.84 3.95
N SER A 338 -6.32 -12.79 3.33
CA SER A 338 -5.98 -12.70 1.91
C SER A 338 -7.26 -12.74 1.07
N ASN A 339 -7.22 -12.14 -0.12
CA ASN A 339 -8.37 -12.08 -1.03
C ASN A 339 -8.82 -13.46 -1.53
N ASP A 340 -7.93 -14.46 -1.51
CA ASP A 340 -8.26 -15.84 -1.84
C ASP A 340 -8.76 -16.67 -0.64
N GLY A 341 -8.81 -16.07 0.56
CA GLY A 341 -9.29 -16.69 1.79
C GLY A 341 -8.40 -17.80 2.36
N LYS A 342 -7.18 -17.98 1.84
CA LYS A 342 -6.27 -19.06 2.25
C LYS A 342 -5.39 -18.68 3.44
N SER A 343 -5.09 -17.40 3.61
CA SER A 343 -4.15 -16.92 4.60
C SER A 343 -4.75 -15.85 5.49
N LEU A 344 -4.30 -15.83 6.75
CA LEU A 344 -4.66 -14.83 7.75
C LEU A 344 -3.39 -14.12 8.20
N ALA A 345 -3.25 -12.84 7.87
CA ALA A 345 -2.23 -11.97 8.46
C ALA A 345 -2.77 -11.34 9.75
N TYR A 346 -1.92 -11.17 10.74
CA TYR A 346 -2.29 -10.59 12.02
C TYR A 346 -1.06 -10.08 12.78
N ILE A 347 -1.31 -9.31 13.84
CA ILE A 347 -0.28 -8.88 14.77
C ILE A 347 -0.20 -9.88 15.92
N ARG A 348 0.98 -10.43 16.12
CA ARG A 348 1.32 -11.32 17.22
C ARG A 348 2.26 -10.62 18.20
N GLN A 349 2.00 -10.77 19.49
CA GLN A 349 2.98 -10.39 20.51
C GLN A 349 3.91 -11.57 20.82
N GLU A 350 5.22 -11.34 20.77
CA GLU A 350 6.23 -12.30 21.20
C GLU A 350 7.40 -11.57 21.85
N GLN A 351 7.71 -11.92 23.10
CA GLN A 351 8.79 -11.30 23.89
C GLN A 351 8.72 -9.76 23.94
N GLY A 352 7.50 -9.23 24.11
CA GLY A 352 7.25 -7.79 24.17
C GLY A 352 7.28 -7.06 22.82
N ARG A 353 7.51 -7.78 21.71
CA ARG A 353 7.48 -7.23 20.35
C ARG A 353 6.15 -7.54 19.67
N PHE A 354 5.61 -6.58 18.94
CA PHE A 354 4.45 -6.77 18.06
C PHE A 354 4.97 -6.96 16.64
N ARG A 355 4.63 -8.10 16.03
CA ARG A 355 5.12 -8.51 14.70
C ARG A 355 3.99 -8.99 13.80
N VAL A 356 4.17 -8.78 12.51
CA VAL A 356 3.31 -9.34 11.47
C VAL A 356 3.56 -10.84 11.39
N ALA A 357 2.52 -11.62 11.63
CA ALA A 357 2.49 -13.06 11.44
C ALA A 357 1.49 -13.42 10.32
N LEU A 358 1.73 -14.57 9.69
CA LEU A 358 0.90 -15.15 8.66
C LEU A 358 0.55 -16.58 9.06
N GLN A 359 -0.74 -16.91 9.09
CA GLN A 359 -1.24 -18.25 9.30
C GLN A 359 -1.88 -18.77 8.03
N ASP A 360 -1.47 -19.97 7.61
CA ASP A 360 -2.18 -20.75 6.60
C ASP A 360 -3.46 -21.34 7.23
N LEU A 361 -4.63 -21.03 6.67
CA LEU A 361 -5.92 -21.39 7.27
C LEU A 361 -6.28 -22.87 7.09
N ALA A 362 -5.62 -23.59 6.18
CA ALA A 362 -5.87 -25.01 5.95
C ALA A 362 -5.08 -25.91 6.92
N SER A 363 -3.79 -25.64 7.07
CA SER A 363 -2.86 -26.39 7.91
C SER A 363 -2.75 -25.84 9.34
N GLY A 364 -3.07 -24.57 9.54
CA GLY A 364 -2.83 -23.86 10.80
C GLY A 364 -1.36 -23.45 11.02
N GLN A 365 -0.47 -23.67 10.05
CA GLN A 365 0.94 -23.30 10.16
C GLN A 365 1.09 -21.79 10.27
N VAL A 366 1.95 -21.33 11.20
CA VAL A 366 2.22 -19.91 11.45
C VAL A 366 3.67 -19.57 11.09
N GLN A 367 3.86 -18.46 10.39
CA GLN A 367 5.16 -17.86 10.11
C GLN A 367 5.17 -16.39 10.57
N VAL A 368 6.22 -15.97 11.29
CA VAL A 368 6.46 -14.56 11.56
C VAL A 368 7.20 -13.95 10.37
N LEU A 369 6.67 -12.88 9.79
CA LEU A 369 7.19 -12.29 8.55
C LEU A 369 8.11 -11.10 8.81
N SER A 370 7.77 -10.24 9.77
CA SER A 370 8.50 -9.01 10.03
C SER A 370 9.62 -9.18 11.06
N ASP A 371 10.65 -8.34 10.94
CA ASP A 371 11.80 -8.25 11.85
C ASP A 371 11.81 -6.97 12.69
N THR A 372 10.76 -6.17 12.61
CA THR A 372 10.52 -4.96 13.40
C THR A 372 9.76 -5.28 14.69
N SER A 373 9.47 -4.28 15.55
CA SER A 373 9.08 -4.55 16.95
C SER A 373 7.76 -3.92 17.41
N LEU A 374 7.22 -2.97 16.66
CA LEU A 374 5.99 -2.23 17.00
C LEU A 374 5.07 -2.23 15.78
N ASP A 375 4.87 -3.42 15.23
CA ASP A 375 4.12 -3.58 14.00
C ASP A 375 2.62 -3.56 14.28
N GLU A 376 1.89 -2.84 13.43
CA GLU A 376 0.44 -2.69 13.56
C GLU A 376 -0.25 -2.69 12.19
N SER A 377 -1.55 -2.98 12.22
CA SER A 377 -2.47 -2.83 11.08
C SER A 377 -1.93 -3.43 9.76
N PRO A 378 -1.74 -4.76 9.70
CA PRO A 378 -1.38 -5.39 8.44
C PRO A 378 -2.49 -5.16 7.41
N SER A 379 -2.16 -5.27 6.12
CA SER A 379 -3.11 -5.16 5.01
C SER A 379 -2.52 -5.81 3.76
N PHE A 380 -3.23 -6.78 3.19
CA PHE A 380 -2.79 -7.46 1.98
C PHE A 380 -2.89 -6.56 0.76
N ALA A 381 -1.88 -6.62 -0.11
CA ALA A 381 -2.01 -6.19 -1.49
C ALA A 381 -3.03 -7.08 -2.22
N PRO A 382 -3.71 -6.58 -3.27
CA PRO A 382 -4.78 -7.32 -3.94
C PRO A 382 -4.40 -8.67 -4.55
N ASN A 383 -3.12 -8.87 -4.86
CA ASN A 383 -2.59 -10.12 -5.39
C ASN A 383 -2.09 -11.11 -4.33
N ASN A 384 -2.30 -10.81 -3.03
CA ASN A 384 -1.88 -11.64 -1.90
C ASN A 384 -0.36 -11.88 -1.78
N ARG A 385 0.48 -11.12 -2.49
CA ARG A 385 1.95 -11.32 -2.47
C ARG A 385 2.66 -10.43 -1.47
N MET A 386 2.06 -9.30 -1.11
CA MET A 386 2.63 -8.31 -0.19
C MET A 386 1.65 -8.00 0.94
N ILE A 387 2.20 -7.70 2.11
CA ILE A 387 1.47 -7.20 3.27
C ILE A 387 2.09 -5.86 3.67
N LEU A 388 1.30 -4.80 3.56
CA LEU A 388 1.61 -3.47 4.08
C LEU A 388 1.30 -3.45 5.58
N TYR A 389 2.12 -2.77 6.36
CA TYR A 389 1.92 -2.56 7.79
C TYR A 389 2.61 -1.27 8.24
N ALA A 390 2.26 -0.76 9.42
CA ALA A 390 2.99 0.33 10.05
C ALA A 390 3.91 -0.21 11.15
N THR A 391 5.04 0.46 11.34
CA THR A 391 6.01 0.12 12.38
C THR A 391 6.69 1.38 12.90
N SER A 392 7.44 1.31 13.99
CA SER A 392 8.17 2.45 14.53
C SER A 392 9.68 2.28 14.34
N VAL A 393 10.30 3.25 13.68
CA VAL A 393 11.76 3.35 13.52
C VAL A 393 12.20 4.70 14.09
N ASN A 394 13.19 4.69 14.99
CA ASN A 394 13.67 5.90 15.67
C ASN A 394 12.54 6.71 16.36
N ARG A 395 11.54 6.02 16.94
CA ARG A 395 10.33 6.60 17.56
C ARG A 395 9.41 7.35 16.60
N LYS A 396 9.58 7.16 15.28
CA LYS A 396 8.70 7.68 14.24
C LYS A 396 8.01 6.51 13.54
N GLY A 397 6.69 6.56 13.44
CA GLY A 397 5.90 5.65 12.63
C GLY A 397 6.28 5.76 11.17
N THR A 398 6.43 4.60 10.52
CA THR A 398 6.79 4.44 9.12
C THR A 398 5.98 3.30 8.52
N LEU A 399 5.73 3.36 7.22
CA LEU A 399 5.10 2.27 6.49
C LEU A 399 6.18 1.28 6.05
N ALA A 400 5.86 0.01 6.15
CA ALA A 400 6.69 -1.09 5.70
C ALA A 400 5.84 -2.11 4.96
N ALA A 401 6.49 -2.88 4.09
CA ALA A 401 5.84 -3.97 3.39
C ALA A 401 6.72 -5.23 3.47
N VAL A 402 6.08 -6.39 3.58
CA VAL A 402 6.74 -7.69 3.59
C VAL A 402 6.03 -8.64 2.62
N SER A 403 6.78 -9.45 1.88
CA SER A 403 6.19 -10.48 1.05
C SER A 403 5.58 -11.59 1.89
N THR A 404 4.58 -12.30 1.36
CA THR A 404 3.92 -13.40 2.09
C THR A 404 4.81 -14.61 2.36
N ASP A 405 5.94 -14.74 1.68
CA ASP A 405 6.99 -15.73 2.00
C ASP A 405 8.03 -15.22 3.02
N GLY A 406 7.94 -13.96 3.43
CA GLY A 406 8.82 -13.31 4.41
C GLY A 406 10.20 -12.90 3.88
N ARG A 407 10.47 -13.06 2.58
CA ARG A 407 11.80 -12.89 2.00
C ARG A 407 12.10 -11.48 1.52
N VAL A 408 11.08 -10.74 1.11
CA VAL A 408 11.21 -9.38 0.58
C VAL A 408 10.65 -8.43 1.63
N LYS A 409 11.47 -7.51 2.12
CA LYS A 409 11.07 -6.49 3.08
C LYS A 409 11.43 -5.12 2.58
N GLN A 410 10.54 -4.17 2.79
CA GLN A 410 10.67 -2.79 2.31
C GLN A 410 10.20 -1.81 3.37
N ARG A 411 10.81 -0.62 3.35
CA ARG A 411 10.36 0.55 4.10
C ARG A 411 10.02 1.67 3.12
N LEU A 412 8.91 2.35 3.35
CA LEU A 412 8.46 3.49 2.57
C LEU A 412 8.87 4.76 3.34
N ASN A 413 10.04 5.30 3.00
CA ASN A 413 10.71 6.35 3.79
C ASN A 413 10.16 7.77 3.58
N GLU A 414 9.09 7.94 2.80
CA GLU A 414 8.69 9.27 2.27
C GLU A 414 7.52 9.94 2.99
N ALA A 415 6.88 9.26 3.94
CA ALA A 415 5.75 9.87 4.60
C ALA A 415 6.18 11.00 5.56
N ILE A 416 5.64 12.19 5.32
CA ILE A 416 5.76 13.34 6.22
C ILE A 416 4.98 13.04 7.51
N GLY A 417 5.63 13.20 8.66
CA GLY A 417 5.01 12.97 9.97
C GLY A 417 5.04 11.51 10.46
N ASP A 418 4.46 11.29 11.64
CA ASP A 418 4.27 9.97 12.25
C ASP A 418 3.12 9.24 11.54
N VAL A 419 3.39 8.12 10.85
CA VAL A 419 2.37 7.38 10.09
C VAL A 419 1.93 6.09 10.75
N ARG A 420 0.64 5.78 10.62
CA ARG A 420 -0.04 4.67 11.29
C ARG A 420 -1.21 4.14 10.47
N GLU A 421 -1.69 2.98 10.89
CA GLU A 421 -2.94 2.35 10.42
C GLU A 421 -3.10 2.31 8.89
N PRO A 422 -2.15 1.72 8.15
CA PRO A 422 -2.26 1.64 6.72
C PRO A 422 -3.34 0.64 6.28
N ALA A 423 -3.86 0.87 5.08
CA ALA A 423 -4.67 -0.10 4.36
C ALA A 423 -4.35 -0.03 2.86
N TRP A 424 -4.10 -1.18 2.26
CA TRP A 424 -3.93 -1.31 0.82
C TRP A 424 -5.31 -1.24 0.14
N SER A 425 -5.41 -0.50 -0.96
CA SER A 425 -6.63 -0.45 -1.76
C SER A 425 -6.94 -1.82 -2.38
N PRO A 426 -8.21 -2.13 -2.71
CA PRO A 426 -8.52 -3.22 -3.62
C PRO A 426 -7.87 -3.01 -4.99
N ALA A 427 -7.96 -4.03 -5.85
CA ALA A 427 -7.59 -3.87 -7.25
C ALA A 427 -8.48 -2.78 -7.86
N LEU A 428 -7.87 -1.77 -8.46
CA LEU A 428 -8.61 -0.71 -9.14
C LEU A 428 -9.10 -1.27 -10.48
N ASN A 429 -10.41 -1.32 -10.68
CA ASN A 429 -10.97 -1.64 -11.99
C ASN A 429 -10.61 -0.48 -12.93
N ASN A 430 -9.88 -0.80 -14.01
CA ASN A 430 -9.40 0.17 -15.01
C ASN A 430 -10.53 0.82 -15.79
#